data_AF-A0A7T1T354-F1
#
_entry.id   AF-A0A7T1T354-F1
#
_cell.length_a   1.000
_cell.length_b   1.000
_cell.length_c   1.000
_cell.angle_alpha   90.00
_cell.angle_beta   90.00
_cell.angle_gamma   90.00
#
_symmetry.space_group_name_H-M   'P 1'
#
loop_
_entity.id
_entity.type
_entity.pdbx_description
1 polymer ?
#
loop_
_entity_poly.entity_id
_entity_poly.type
_entity_poly.pdbx_seq_one_letter_code
_entity_poly.pdbx_strand_id
1 'polypeptide(L)'
;MSGQERLGGLVAALLADDGSKAWPGAVPRRLGSVLGTMPAAARTGVRAAAAAVDAYAAVRTGRRLHGLTPDERETVLASLASRRALLPVLDAVKVPVMLAAGTERMIHEEPAPPPVSAPEDPPLDCVPSVEWPDRSTADAVVIGSGAGGAIAARTLARAGMRVLVLEEGRRHTTAEFGRRAPLDRFGELYRDGGGTIALGNPPVVLPVGRAVGGTTVVNSGTCYRTPDHVLTRWRDSYGLGMADADSFGECLDEVERTLQVATAPLDVLGRNGRTALLGAEKLGWQAAPLRRNATNCKGSCQCVVGCPTGAKQSVQLSVLPDACAAGARIVTGAYVQRVLVEKDRPGGPRACGVVVRRPDGSELEILSPLVVVAAGALHSPPLLRRSGLGGHPRLGRNLAIHPAASVAGRFTEPVTAWRGVLQSVGVEELHSDGILIEATAGPPGMGSFVLPGVGRALRRELDGAESLATLGAMIADLPSGRVMGARRTLLRYDLARRDGERLMRAVGAMGKVLFAAGAEEVLTGIPAAPKAHSQAQLEKMLRGLTAKQLHLSAFHPTGTVALGADPQTAPADTEGRLRGVQGVLIADGSALPSCPEVNPQLTIMATALAVSGAAATVAQSA
;
A
#
# COMPACT_ATOMS: atom_id res chain seq x y z
N MET A 1 -33.50 -15.23 8.63
CA MET A 1 -32.73 -13.97 8.62
C MET A 1 -31.81 -13.92 7.42
N SER A 2 -32.10 -13.00 6.51
CA SER A 2 -31.26 -12.75 5.33
C SER A 2 -29.86 -12.28 5.78
N GLY A 3 -28.86 -12.37 4.89
CA GLY A 3 -27.54 -11.81 5.19
C GLY A 3 -27.57 -10.29 5.43
N GLN A 4 -28.55 -9.60 4.82
CA GLN A 4 -28.67 -8.15 4.86
C GLN A 4 -29.26 -7.64 6.19
N GLU A 5 -30.22 -8.35 6.78
CA GLU A 5 -30.75 -8.04 8.12
C GLU A 5 -29.67 -8.14 9.20
N ARG A 6 -28.78 -9.13 9.09
CA ARG A 6 -27.63 -9.29 10.00
C ARG A 6 -26.65 -8.12 9.91
N LEU A 7 -26.30 -7.72 8.68
CA LEU A 7 -25.43 -6.58 8.46
C LEU A 7 -26.07 -5.28 8.96
N GLY A 8 -27.38 -5.11 8.75
CA GLY A 8 -28.15 -3.98 9.28
C GLY A 8 -28.07 -3.87 10.80
N GLY A 9 -28.34 -4.96 11.52
CA GLY A 9 -28.25 -4.98 13.00
C GLY A 9 -26.84 -4.69 13.53
N LEU A 10 -25.81 -5.22 12.87
CA LEU A 10 -24.40 -4.96 13.20
C LEU A 10 -24.02 -3.48 12.99
N VAL A 11 -24.39 -2.91 11.84
CA VAL A 11 -24.12 -1.50 11.52
C VAL A 11 -24.83 -0.59 12.50
N ALA A 12 -26.11 -0.84 12.76
CA ALA A 12 -26.88 -0.05 13.71
C ALA A 12 -26.30 -0.11 15.13
N ALA A 13 -25.73 -1.26 15.53
CA ALA A 13 -25.03 -1.37 16.80
C ALA A 13 -23.71 -0.58 16.79
N LEU A 14 -22.87 -0.74 15.76
CA LEU A 14 -21.55 -0.11 15.69
C LEU A 14 -21.59 1.41 15.55
N LEU A 15 -22.59 1.96 14.85
CA LEU A 15 -22.71 3.38 14.55
C LEU A 15 -23.82 4.09 15.33
N ALA A 16 -24.51 3.37 16.23
CA ALA A 16 -25.70 3.85 16.94
C ALA A 16 -26.67 4.57 15.98
N ASP A 17 -27.13 3.84 14.96
CA ASP A 17 -28.13 4.40 14.04
C ASP A 17 -29.46 4.61 14.77
N ASP A 18 -29.80 5.88 14.97
CA ASP A 18 -31.00 6.37 15.63
C ASP A 18 -31.95 7.08 14.65
N GLY A 19 -31.66 7.03 13.34
CA GLY A 19 -32.46 7.69 12.30
C GLY A 19 -32.28 9.21 12.23
N SER A 20 -31.40 9.81 13.04
CA SER A 20 -31.16 11.27 13.04
C SER A 20 -30.47 11.78 11.78
N LYS A 21 -29.73 10.92 11.08
CA LYS A 21 -29.07 11.22 9.80
C LYS A 21 -29.44 10.17 8.76
N ALA A 22 -29.45 10.54 7.49
CA ALA A 22 -29.80 9.63 6.40
C ALA A 22 -28.68 8.63 6.04
N TRP A 23 -27.41 9.02 6.18
CA TRP A 23 -26.27 8.22 5.70
C TRP A 23 -26.05 6.88 6.44
N PRO A 24 -26.26 6.74 7.77
CA PRO A 24 -26.07 5.46 8.46
C PRO A 24 -26.95 4.35 7.91
N GLY A 25 -28.20 4.68 7.52
CA GLY A 25 -29.13 3.74 6.91
C GLY A 25 -28.70 3.21 5.54
N ALA A 26 -27.81 3.92 4.83
CA ALA A 26 -27.24 3.49 3.55
C ALA A 26 -26.03 2.55 3.70
N VAL A 27 -25.37 2.57 4.87
CA VAL A 27 -24.14 1.81 5.15
C VAL A 27 -24.28 0.30 4.96
N PRO A 28 -25.38 -0.40 5.36
CA PRO A 28 -25.49 -1.85 5.17
C PRO A 28 -25.39 -2.28 3.69
N ARG A 29 -25.95 -1.48 2.78
CA ARG A 29 -25.87 -1.74 1.33
C ARG A 29 -24.44 -1.57 0.82
N ARG A 30 -23.77 -0.49 1.23
CA ARG A 30 -22.36 -0.24 0.86
C ARG A 30 -21.43 -1.30 1.44
N LEU A 31 -21.64 -1.72 2.68
CA LEU A 31 -20.90 -2.80 3.31
C LEU A 31 -21.05 -4.11 2.51
N GLY A 32 -22.24 -4.42 2.01
CA GLY A 32 -22.45 -5.54 1.10
C GLY A 32 -21.56 -5.46 -0.16
N SER A 33 -21.40 -4.26 -0.72
CA SER A 33 -20.54 -4.00 -1.88
C SER A 33 -19.05 -4.17 -1.53
N VAL A 34 -18.60 -3.62 -0.39
CA VAL A 34 -17.23 -3.79 0.12
C VAL A 34 -16.89 -5.26 0.35
N LEU A 35 -17.80 -6.02 0.96
CA LEU A 35 -17.61 -7.45 1.17
C LEU A 35 -17.55 -8.22 -0.16
N GLY A 36 -18.22 -7.73 -1.20
CA GLY A 36 -18.23 -8.29 -2.55
C GLY A 36 -16.87 -8.22 -3.26
N THR A 37 -16.01 -7.26 -2.92
CA THR A 37 -14.68 -7.11 -3.51
C THR A 37 -13.59 -7.92 -2.78
N MET A 38 -13.88 -8.35 -1.55
CA MET A 38 -12.96 -9.16 -0.75
C MET A 38 -12.89 -10.62 -1.23
N PRO A 39 -11.74 -11.31 -1.03
CA PRO A 39 -11.61 -12.74 -1.24
C PRO A 39 -12.66 -13.53 -0.47
N ALA A 40 -13.06 -14.68 -1.00
CA ALA A 40 -14.10 -15.52 -0.39
C ALA A 40 -13.80 -15.87 1.08
N ALA A 41 -12.54 -16.17 1.41
CA ALA A 41 -12.13 -16.48 2.78
C ALA A 41 -12.29 -15.28 3.72
N ALA A 42 -11.81 -14.08 3.33
CA ALA A 42 -11.94 -12.85 4.10
C ALA A 42 -13.41 -12.46 4.29
N ARG A 43 -14.20 -12.51 3.21
CA ARG A 43 -15.66 -12.27 3.23
C ARG A 43 -16.38 -13.21 4.19
N THR A 44 -16.02 -14.49 4.17
CA THR A 44 -16.58 -15.50 5.08
C THR A 44 -16.18 -15.20 6.52
N GLY A 45 -14.92 -14.81 6.76
CA GLY A 45 -14.42 -14.39 8.06
C GLY A 45 -15.20 -13.21 8.64
N VAL A 46 -15.41 -12.13 7.87
CA VAL A 46 -16.19 -10.96 8.32
C VAL A 46 -17.65 -11.35 8.60
N ARG A 47 -18.27 -12.18 7.76
CA ARG A 47 -19.64 -12.68 7.98
C ARG A 47 -19.74 -13.57 9.22
N ALA A 48 -18.73 -14.41 9.48
CA ALA A 48 -18.67 -15.24 10.67
C ALA A 48 -18.48 -14.39 11.93
N ALA A 49 -17.61 -13.38 11.89
CA ALA A 49 -17.43 -12.42 12.98
C ALA A 49 -18.74 -11.65 13.26
N ALA A 50 -19.43 -11.17 12.22
CA ALA A 50 -20.73 -10.54 12.36
C ALA A 50 -21.77 -11.47 13.01
N ALA A 51 -21.81 -12.74 12.60
CA ALA A 51 -22.67 -13.75 13.21
C ALA A 51 -22.31 -14.04 14.67
N ALA A 52 -21.03 -14.02 15.03
CA ALA A 52 -20.57 -14.19 16.40
C ALA A 52 -21.00 -13.02 17.30
N VAL A 53 -20.94 -11.77 16.81
CA VAL A 53 -21.46 -10.60 17.55
C VAL A 53 -22.98 -10.70 17.74
N ASP A 54 -23.73 -11.14 16.72
CA ASP A 54 -25.18 -11.32 16.82
C ASP A 54 -25.57 -12.47 17.76
N ALA A 55 -24.81 -13.58 17.74
CA ALA A 55 -24.99 -14.69 18.68
C ALA A 55 -24.67 -14.26 20.13
N TYR A 56 -23.62 -13.46 20.32
CA TYR A 56 -23.29 -12.88 21.62
C TYR A 56 -24.43 -12.01 22.17
N ALA A 57 -25.07 -11.21 21.32
CA ALA A 57 -26.25 -10.44 21.68
C ALA A 57 -27.39 -11.37 22.15
N ALA A 58 -27.72 -12.39 21.34
CA ALA A 58 -28.79 -13.33 21.66
C ALA A 58 -28.56 -14.09 22.98
N VAL A 59 -27.33 -14.55 23.23
CA VAL A 59 -26.96 -15.22 24.50
C VAL A 59 -27.12 -14.27 25.69
N ARG A 60 -26.81 -12.99 25.52
CA ARG A 60 -26.81 -12.02 26.62
C ARG A 60 -28.20 -11.44 26.93
N THR A 61 -29.05 -11.26 25.91
CA THR A 61 -30.30 -10.49 26.03
C THR A 61 -31.55 -11.30 25.68
N GLY A 62 -31.39 -12.54 25.19
CA GLY A 62 -32.48 -13.33 24.61
C GLY A 62 -32.93 -12.87 23.22
N ARG A 63 -32.36 -11.78 22.68
CA ARG A 63 -32.72 -11.20 21.37
C ARG A 63 -31.48 -10.91 20.53
N ARG A 64 -31.63 -11.07 19.21
CA ARG A 64 -30.58 -10.70 18.22
C ARG A 64 -30.48 -9.19 18.08
N LEU A 65 -29.34 -8.69 17.57
CA LEU A 65 -29.04 -7.25 17.47
C LEU A 65 -30.16 -6.45 16.80
N HIS A 66 -30.75 -6.95 15.72
CA HIS A 66 -31.82 -6.25 15.00
C HIS A 66 -33.07 -6.01 15.85
N GLY A 67 -33.38 -6.89 16.81
CA GLY A 67 -34.53 -6.79 17.70
C GLY A 67 -34.27 -6.06 19.02
N LEU A 68 -33.05 -5.51 19.20
CA LEU A 68 -32.66 -4.70 20.35
C LEU A 68 -32.89 -3.21 20.08
N THR A 69 -33.16 -2.44 21.14
CA THR A 69 -33.16 -0.97 21.10
C THR A 69 -31.73 -0.43 20.93
N PRO A 70 -31.54 0.85 20.54
CA PRO A 70 -30.21 1.45 20.44
C PRO A 70 -29.37 1.32 21.72
N ASP A 71 -29.97 1.58 22.90
CA ASP A 71 -29.24 1.50 24.19
C ASP A 71 -28.88 0.05 24.55
N GLU A 72 -29.75 -0.91 24.22
CA GLU A 72 -29.46 -2.34 24.40
C GLU A 72 -28.30 -2.80 23.50
N ARG A 73 -28.30 -2.39 22.22
CA ARG A 73 -27.20 -2.70 21.28
C ARG A 73 -25.87 -2.11 21.77
N GLU A 74 -25.90 -0.87 22.25
CA GLU A 74 -24.73 -0.18 22.79
C GLU A 74 -24.17 -0.90 24.01
N THR A 75 -25.05 -1.34 24.94
CA THR A 75 -24.65 -2.14 26.12
C THR A 75 -24.02 -3.47 25.73
N VAL A 76 -24.56 -4.16 24.73
CA VAL A 76 -23.99 -5.41 24.21
C VAL A 76 -22.59 -5.19 23.65
N LEU A 77 -22.40 -4.18 22.78
CA LEU A 77 -21.09 -3.89 22.19
C LEU A 77 -20.08 -3.38 23.20
N ALA A 78 -20.49 -2.54 24.15
CA ALA A 78 -19.61 -2.08 25.23
C ALA A 78 -19.09 -3.27 26.06
N SER A 79 -19.94 -4.26 26.34
CA SER A 79 -19.49 -5.47 27.03
C SER A 79 -18.63 -6.40 26.19
N LEU A 80 -18.77 -6.39 24.87
CA LEU A 80 -17.87 -7.14 24.00
C LEU A 80 -16.50 -6.45 23.92
N ALA A 81 -16.49 -5.12 23.77
CA ALA A 81 -15.30 -4.28 23.74
C ALA A 81 -14.50 -4.32 25.06
N SER A 82 -15.14 -4.52 26.20
CA SER A 82 -14.45 -4.67 27.49
C SER A 82 -13.70 -6.02 27.64
N ARG A 83 -13.94 -6.98 26.74
CA ARG A 83 -13.32 -8.32 26.78
C ARG A 83 -12.17 -8.39 25.79
N ARG A 84 -10.93 -8.32 26.30
CA ARG A 84 -9.71 -8.34 25.49
C ARG A 84 -9.63 -9.52 24.51
N ALA A 85 -10.13 -10.70 24.90
CA ALA A 85 -10.16 -11.89 24.04
C ALA A 85 -11.11 -11.78 22.83
N LEU A 86 -12.09 -10.87 22.87
CA LEU A 86 -13.09 -10.67 21.81
C LEU A 86 -12.81 -9.43 20.94
N LEU A 87 -11.82 -8.60 21.28
CA LEU A 87 -11.43 -7.43 20.49
C LEU A 87 -11.10 -7.75 19.03
N PRO A 88 -10.37 -8.84 18.70
CA PRO A 88 -10.09 -9.17 17.30
C PRO A 88 -11.37 -9.43 16.48
N VAL A 89 -12.42 -9.99 17.09
CA VAL A 89 -13.72 -10.22 16.44
C VAL A 89 -14.39 -8.89 16.12
N LEU A 90 -14.32 -7.94 17.05
CA LEU A 90 -14.88 -6.59 16.88
C LEU A 90 -14.11 -5.79 15.82
N ASP A 91 -12.78 -5.85 15.83
CA ASP A 91 -11.94 -5.15 14.84
C ASP A 91 -12.18 -5.69 13.42
N ALA A 92 -12.36 -7.01 13.27
CA ALA A 92 -12.63 -7.66 11.99
C ALA A 92 -13.93 -7.18 11.33
N VAL A 93 -14.93 -6.75 12.12
CA VAL A 93 -16.18 -6.19 11.59
C VAL A 93 -16.18 -4.67 11.55
N LYS A 94 -15.47 -4.00 12.46
CA LYS A 94 -15.41 -2.54 12.54
C LYS A 94 -14.76 -1.94 11.29
N VAL A 95 -13.61 -2.45 10.85
CA VAL A 95 -12.87 -1.85 9.73
C VAL A 95 -13.69 -1.78 8.43
N PRO A 96 -14.33 -2.87 7.95
CA PRO A 96 -15.19 -2.81 6.76
C PRO A 96 -16.40 -1.87 6.92
N VAL A 97 -16.98 -1.81 8.11
CA VAL A 97 -18.09 -0.90 8.43
C VAL A 97 -17.62 0.56 8.35
N MET A 98 -16.43 0.86 8.87
CA MET A 98 -15.86 2.21 8.84
C MET A 98 -15.54 2.70 7.42
N LEU A 99 -15.01 1.82 6.56
CA LEU A 99 -14.80 2.11 5.14
C LEU A 99 -16.13 2.48 4.44
N ALA A 100 -17.17 1.68 4.66
CA ALA A 100 -18.49 1.92 4.10
C ALA A 100 -19.13 3.21 4.66
N ALA A 101 -19.05 3.41 5.98
CA ALA A 101 -19.60 4.57 6.69
C ALA A 101 -18.98 5.89 6.22
N GLY A 102 -17.65 5.97 6.15
CA GLY A 102 -16.97 7.18 5.70
C GLY A 102 -17.34 7.58 4.27
N THR A 103 -17.55 6.59 3.39
CA THR A 103 -17.97 6.84 2.02
C THR A 103 -19.40 7.36 1.92
N GLU A 104 -20.35 6.69 2.57
CA GLU A 104 -21.76 7.15 2.56
C GLU A 104 -21.88 8.54 3.17
N ARG A 105 -21.18 8.79 4.28
CA ARG A 105 -21.13 10.12 4.88
C ARG A 105 -20.61 11.17 3.90
N MET A 106 -19.49 10.91 3.22
CA MET A 106 -18.93 11.85 2.24
C MET A 106 -19.93 12.13 1.10
N ILE A 107 -20.62 11.11 0.58
CA ILE A 107 -21.63 11.27 -0.49
C ILE A 107 -22.81 12.13 -0.02
N HIS A 108 -23.23 11.98 1.24
CA HIS A 108 -24.39 12.67 1.79
C HIS A 108 -24.10 14.07 2.32
N GLU A 109 -22.91 14.31 2.86
CA GLU A 109 -22.56 15.55 3.58
C GLU A 109 -21.64 16.48 2.77
N GLU A 110 -20.91 15.99 1.76
CA GLU A 110 -20.09 16.83 0.89
C GLU A 110 -20.74 17.00 -0.49
N PRO A 111 -20.90 18.23 -1.01
CA PRO A 111 -21.32 18.44 -2.39
C PRO A 111 -20.37 17.70 -3.34
N ALA A 112 -20.93 16.99 -4.33
CA ALA A 112 -20.11 16.39 -5.38
C ALA A 112 -19.22 17.50 -5.98
N PRO A 113 -17.88 17.32 -6.03
CA PRO A 113 -17.03 18.33 -6.62
C PRO A 113 -17.50 18.58 -8.07
N PRO A 114 -17.43 19.83 -8.55
CA PRO A 114 -17.80 20.12 -9.93
C PRO A 114 -16.97 19.22 -10.86
N PRO A 115 -17.54 18.73 -11.97
CA PRO A 115 -16.82 17.89 -12.92
C PRO A 115 -15.63 18.69 -13.45
N VAL A 116 -14.43 18.35 -12.97
CA VAL A 116 -13.19 18.87 -13.52
C VAL A 116 -12.98 18.16 -14.85
N SER A 117 -12.68 18.89 -15.93
CA SER A 117 -12.25 18.24 -17.16
C SER A 117 -10.96 17.48 -16.84
N ALA A 118 -11.05 16.14 -16.85
CA ALA A 118 -9.87 15.32 -16.68
C ALA A 118 -8.93 15.60 -17.86
N PRO A 119 -7.63 15.82 -17.62
CA PRO A 119 -6.67 15.87 -18.71
C PRO A 119 -6.70 14.54 -19.47
N GLU A 120 -6.41 14.60 -20.76
CA GLU A 120 -6.22 13.40 -21.56
C GLU A 120 -4.96 12.68 -21.08
N ASP A 121 -5.09 11.36 -20.86
CA ASP A 121 -3.95 10.55 -20.47
C ASP A 121 -3.02 10.35 -21.68
N PRO A 122 -1.69 10.34 -21.48
CA PRO A 122 -0.77 9.95 -22.54
C PRO A 122 -1.12 8.59 -23.15
N PRO A 123 -0.84 8.39 -24.45
CA PRO A 123 -1.18 7.15 -25.13
C PRO A 123 -0.41 5.96 -24.53
N LEU A 124 -1.10 4.84 -24.43
CA LEU A 124 -0.55 3.53 -24.06
C LEU A 124 -1.02 2.50 -25.09
N ASP A 125 -0.11 1.68 -25.62
CA ASP A 125 -0.45 0.51 -26.44
C ASP A 125 -0.85 -0.65 -25.50
N CYS A 126 -2.10 -0.60 -25.04
CA CYS A 126 -2.69 -1.65 -24.20
C CYS A 126 -3.62 -2.53 -25.03
N VAL A 127 -3.36 -3.84 -25.00
CA VAL A 127 -4.24 -4.86 -25.61
C VAL A 127 -4.73 -5.82 -24.51
N PRO A 128 -6.04 -6.11 -24.40
CA PRO A 128 -6.53 -7.15 -23.51
C PRO A 128 -5.95 -8.53 -23.88
N SER A 129 -5.59 -9.33 -22.89
CA SER A 129 -5.04 -10.69 -23.13
C SER A 129 -5.99 -11.62 -23.87
N VAL A 130 -7.30 -11.39 -23.81
CA VAL A 130 -8.33 -12.13 -24.57
C VAL A 130 -8.31 -11.81 -26.07
N GLU A 131 -7.74 -10.65 -26.45
CA GLU A 131 -7.54 -10.24 -27.84
C GLU A 131 -6.11 -10.53 -28.34
N TRP A 132 -5.23 -10.99 -27.45
CA TRP A 132 -3.86 -11.35 -27.79
C TRP A 132 -3.80 -12.78 -28.36
N PRO A 133 -2.96 -13.06 -29.38
CA PRO A 133 -2.83 -14.40 -29.95
C PRO A 133 -2.41 -15.44 -28.91
N ASP A 134 -2.85 -16.70 -29.11
CA ASP A 134 -2.52 -17.84 -28.23
C ASP A 134 -1.02 -18.11 -28.14
N ARG A 135 -0.27 -17.78 -29.20
CA ARG A 135 1.19 -17.87 -29.24
C ARG A 135 1.79 -16.64 -29.88
N SER A 136 2.84 -16.12 -29.26
CA SER A 136 3.62 -14.99 -29.79
C SER A 136 5.08 -15.05 -29.34
N THR A 137 5.91 -14.15 -29.87
CA THR A 137 7.33 -14.05 -29.51
C THR A 137 7.69 -12.61 -29.15
N ALA A 138 8.68 -12.44 -28.27
CA ALA A 138 9.23 -11.16 -27.88
C ALA A 138 10.71 -11.30 -27.52
N ASP A 139 11.48 -10.25 -27.68
CA ASP A 139 12.90 -10.27 -27.30
C ASP A 139 13.04 -10.19 -25.78
N ALA A 140 12.11 -9.48 -25.11
CA ALA A 140 11.96 -9.48 -23.67
C ALA A 140 10.48 -9.47 -23.23
N VAL A 141 10.20 -10.22 -22.16
CA VAL A 141 8.93 -10.17 -21.43
C VAL A 141 9.14 -9.56 -20.06
N VAL A 142 8.37 -8.51 -19.72
CA VAL A 142 8.36 -7.88 -18.40
C VAL A 142 7.07 -8.27 -17.67
N ILE A 143 7.19 -8.97 -16.55
CA ILE A 143 6.06 -9.45 -15.75
C ILE A 143 5.73 -8.41 -14.68
N GLY A 144 4.65 -7.66 -14.86
CA GLY A 144 4.20 -6.59 -13.97
C GLY A 144 4.58 -5.20 -14.49
N SER A 145 3.60 -4.29 -14.50
CA SER A 145 3.75 -2.93 -15.04
C SER A 145 4.03 -1.86 -13.96
N GLY A 146 4.41 -2.30 -12.76
CA GLY A 146 4.67 -1.42 -11.60
C GLY A 146 5.95 -0.61 -11.71
N ALA A 147 6.39 -0.02 -10.59
CA ALA A 147 7.53 0.91 -10.52
C ALA A 147 8.78 0.41 -11.29
N GLY A 148 9.28 -0.77 -10.95
CA GLY A 148 10.48 -1.31 -11.61
C GLY A 148 10.21 -1.93 -12.98
N GLY A 149 9.05 -2.57 -13.18
CA GLY A 149 8.67 -3.14 -14.48
C GLY A 149 8.52 -2.09 -15.57
N ALA A 150 7.95 -0.92 -15.25
CA ALA A 150 7.85 0.19 -16.20
C ALA A 150 9.23 0.71 -16.63
N ILE A 151 10.18 0.81 -15.68
CA ILE A 151 11.56 1.22 -15.98
C ILE A 151 12.28 0.17 -16.83
N ALA A 152 12.15 -1.11 -16.49
CA ALA A 152 12.74 -2.19 -17.27
C ALA A 152 12.20 -2.19 -18.70
N ALA A 153 10.88 -2.07 -18.87
CA ALA A 153 10.25 -2.01 -20.17
C ALA A 153 10.74 -0.83 -21.01
N ARG A 154 10.79 0.38 -20.43
CA ARG A 154 11.31 1.58 -21.10
C ARG A 154 12.77 1.42 -21.50
N THR A 155 13.60 0.90 -20.60
CA THR A 155 15.04 0.75 -20.82
C THR A 155 15.32 -0.23 -21.96
N LEU A 156 14.69 -1.41 -21.94
CA LEU A 156 14.87 -2.43 -22.96
C LEU A 156 14.26 -2.03 -24.31
N ALA A 157 13.11 -1.36 -24.33
CA ALA A 157 12.49 -0.87 -25.55
C ALA A 157 13.33 0.24 -26.21
N ARG A 158 13.88 1.19 -25.43
CA ARG A 158 14.83 2.19 -25.94
C ARG A 158 16.12 1.58 -26.49
N ALA A 159 16.48 0.37 -26.04
CA ALA A 159 17.59 -0.39 -26.60
C ALA A 159 17.26 -1.12 -27.91
N GLY A 160 16.03 -0.98 -28.43
CA GLY A 160 15.58 -1.57 -29.69
C GLY A 160 14.94 -2.96 -29.57
N MET A 161 14.74 -3.47 -28.34
CA MET A 161 14.13 -4.78 -28.14
C MET A 161 12.60 -4.73 -28.34
N ARG A 162 12.01 -5.79 -28.90
CA ARG A 162 10.56 -6.00 -28.87
C ARG A 162 10.14 -6.44 -27.47
N VAL A 163 9.58 -5.50 -26.70
CA VAL A 163 9.19 -5.71 -25.31
C VAL A 163 7.69 -5.93 -25.16
N LEU A 164 7.31 -6.99 -24.46
CA LEU A 164 5.93 -7.19 -23.99
C LEU A 164 5.85 -7.05 -22.47
N VAL A 165 5.01 -6.14 -22.00
CA VAL A 165 4.69 -5.96 -20.57
C VAL A 165 3.40 -6.70 -20.25
N LEU A 166 3.41 -7.57 -19.25
CA LEU A 166 2.25 -8.38 -18.86
C LEU A 166 1.71 -7.90 -17.52
N GLU A 167 0.46 -7.44 -17.50
CA GLU A 167 -0.19 -6.90 -16.30
C GLU A 167 -1.51 -7.63 -16.02
N GLU A 168 -1.70 -8.10 -14.78
CA GLU A 168 -2.95 -8.75 -14.36
C GLU A 168 -4.10 -7.74 -14.27
N GLY A 169 -3.83 -6.51 -13.84
CA GLY A 169 -4.81 -5.44 -13.78
C GLY A 169 -5.21 -4.86 -15.13
N ARG A 170 -6.29 -4.08 -15.13
CA ARG A 170 -6.71 -3.27 -16.29
C ARG A 170 -6.06 -1.88 -16.27
N ARG A 171 -6.14 -1.18 -17.41
CA ARG A 171 -5.88 0.27 -17.46
C ARG A 171 -7.06 1.01 -16.83
N HIS A 172 -6.74 1.99 -15.98
CA HIS A 172 -7.68 2.97 -15.45
C HIS A 172 -7.25 4.35 -15.91
N THR A 173 -8.19 5.18 -16.34
CA THR A 173 -7.89 6.52 -16.86
C THR A 173 -8.15 7.62 -15.83
N THR A 174 -7.50 8.78 -15.99
CA THR A 174 -7.79 9.95 -15.15
C THR A 174 -9.27 10.34 -15.19
N ALA A 175 -9.91 10.25 -16.36
CA ALA A 175 -11.33 10.52 -16.53
C ALA A 175 -12.23 9.55 -15.73
N GLU A 176 -11.88 8.27 -15.65
CA GLU A 176 -12.59 7.30 -14.80
C GLU A 176 -12.48 7.65 -13.31
N PHE A 177 -11.30 8.11 -12.87
CA PHE A 177 -11.08 8.50 -11.47
C PHE A 177 -11.93 9.69 -11.05
N GLY A 178 -12.12 10.68 -11.93
CA GLY A 178 -12.91 11.87 -11.65
C GLY A 178 -14.43 11.63 -11.55
N ARG A 179 -14.94 10.54 -12.13
CA ARG A 179 -16.39 10.26 -12.26
C ARG A 179 -16.96 9.33 -11.18
N ARG A 180 -16.11 8.75 -10.33
CA ARG A 180 -16.50 7.66 -9.41
C ARG A 180 -16.11 7.95 -7.96
N ALA A 181 -16.91 7.44 -7.03
CA ALA A 181 -16.61 7.58 -5.60
C ALA A 181 -15.27 6.88 -5.24
N PRO A 182 -14.50 7.41 -4.27
CA PRO A 182 -13.26 6.81 -3.77
C PRO A 182 -13.33 5.29 -3.49
N LEU A 183 -14.35 4.84 -2.77
CA LEU A 183 -14.46 3.43 -2.35
C LEU A 183 -14.76 2.48 -3.51
N ASP A 184 -15.50 2.91 -4.51
CA ASP A 184 -15.78 2.09 -5.69
C ASP A 184 -14.49 1.84 -6.49
N ARG A 185 -13.60 2.84 -6.54
CA ARG A 185 -12.25 2.71 -7.15
C ARG A 185 -11.35 1.81 -6.32
N PHE A 186 -11.41 1.91 -4.98
CA PHE A 186 -10.61 1.10 -4.07
C PHE A 186 -10.80 -0.41 -4.32
N GLY A 187 -12.04 -0.86 -4.49
CA GLY A 187 -12.33 -2.28 -4.74
C GLY A 187 -11.72 -2.85 -6.03
N GLU A 188 -11.49 -2.01 -7.04
CA GLU A 188 -10.89 -2.41 -8.32
C GLU A 188 -9.37 -2.31 -8.29
N LEU A 189 -8.86 -1.21 -7.72
CA LEU A 189 -7.45 -0.84 -7.74
C LEU A 189 -6.61 -1.65 -6.76
N TYR A 190 -7.19 -2.12 -5.65
CA TYR A 190 -6.45 -2.91 -4.67
C TYR A 190 -6.68 -4.39 -4.88
N ARG A 191 -5.57 -5.14 -4.92
CA ARG A 191 -5.61 -6.59 -4.87
C ARG A 191 -6.41 -7.04 -3.64
N ASP A 192 -7.27 -8.03 -3.84
CA ASP A 192 -8.10 -8.62 -2.79
C ASP A 192 -8.94 -7.58 -2.02
N GLY A 193 -9.33 -6.47 -2.67
CA GLY A 193 -10.06 -5.37 -2.04
C GLY A 193 -9.30 -4.74 -0.86
N GLY A 194 -7.97 -4.73 -0.91
CA GLY A 194 -7.10 -4.22 0.17
C GLY A 194 -6.90 -5.20 1.33
N GLY A 195 -7.45 -6.42 1.25
CA GLY A 195 -7.43 -7.43 2.31
C GLY A 195 -6.15 -8.27 2.41
N THR A 196 -5.03 -7.81 1.85
CA THR A 196 -3.75 -8.50 1.99
C THR A 196 -3.16 -8.25 3.38
N ILE A 197 -2.89 -9.32 4.13
CA ILE A 197 -2.46 -9.25 5.54
C ILE A 197 -1.22 -10.12 5.74
N ALA A 198 -0.20 -9.57 6.42
CA ALA A 198 0.89 -10.36 6.99
C ALA A 198 0.51 -10.86 8.38
N LEU A 199 0.55 -12.17 8.56
CA LEU A 199 0.31 -12.82 9.84
C LEU A 199 1.50 -12.59 10.77
N GLY A 200 1.21 -12.07 11.94
CA GLY A 200 2.18 -11.67 12.95
C GLY A 200 1.47 -11.27 14.23
N ASN A 201 2.21 -10.72 15.19
CA ASN A 201 1.63 -10.14 16.40
C ASN A 201 2.21 -8.73 16.66
N PRO A 202 1.50 -7.65 16.26
CA PRO A 202 0.16 -7.66 15.67
C PRO A 202 0.18 -8.08 14.18
N PRO A 203 -0.96 -8.48 13.59
CA PRO A 203 -1.07 -8.61 12.14
C PRO A 203 -0.89 -7.24 11.47
N VAL A 204 -0.35 -7.23 10.25
CA VAL A 204 -0.09 -5.99 9.50
C VAL A 204 -0.83 -6.00 8.17
N VAL A 205 -1.60 -4.95 7.89
CA VAL A 205 -2.30 -4.79 6.60
C VAL A 205 -1.32 -4.27 5.55
N LEU A 206 -1.32 -4.87 4.37
CA LEU A 206 -0.38 -4.60 3.27
C LEU A 206 -1.12 -4.32 1.96
N PRO A 207 -1.72 -3.14 1.76
CA PRO A 207 -2.45 -2.85 0.53
C PRO A 207 -1.53 -2.88 -0.70
N VAL A 208 -1.92 -3.59 -1.76
CA VAL A 208 -1.16 -3.71 -3.01
C VAL A 208 -2.02 -3.33 -4.21
N GLY A 209 -1.49 -2.53 -5.13
CA GLY A 209 -2.19 -2.15 -6.34
C GLY A 209 -2.26 -3.27 -7.37
N ARG A 210 -3.35 -3.32 -8.14
CA ARG A 210 -3.57 -4.21 -9.28
C ARG A 210 -4.20 -3.41 -10.43
N ALA A 211 -3.35 -2.79 -11.23
CA ALA A 211 -3.70 -1.94 -12.37
C ALA A 211 -2.48 -1.79 -13.28
N VAL A 212 -2.67 -1.31 -14.51
CA VAL A 212 -1.55 -0.81 -15.33
C VAL A 212 -0.87 0.34 -14.56
N GLY A 213 0.41 0.14 -14.20
CA GLY A 213 1.18 1.00 -13.29
C GLY A 213 1.35 0.44 -11.87
N GLY A 214 0.71 -0.68 -11.54
CA GLY A 214 0.78 -1.38 -10.25
C GLY A 214 0.49 -0.50 -9.04
N THR A 215 1.22 -0.72 -7.94
CA THR A 215 1.08 0.07 -6.70
C THR A 215 1.38 1.57 -6.87
N THR A 216 2.07 1.97 -7.94
CA THR A 216 2.32 3.40 -8.19
C THR A 216 1.04 4.17 -8.50
N VAL A 217 -0.03 3.50 -8.95
CA VAL A 217 -1.35 4.10 -9.17
C VAL A 217 -1.99 4.51 -7.83
N VAL A 218 -1.78 3.72 -6.77
CA VAL A 218 -2.46 3.84 -5.47
C VAL A 218 -1.56 4.31 -4.32
N ASN A 219 -0.31 4.67 -4.59
CA ASN A 219 0.53 5.27 -3.56
C ASN A 219 0.25 6.78 -3.40
N SER A 220 0.85 7.36 -2.36
CA SER A 220 0.74 8.78 -2.02
C SER A 220 1.49 9.73 -2.96
N GLY A 221 2.47 9.22 -3.70
CA GLY A 221 3.37 10.01 -4.54
C GLY A 221 4.56 10.64 -3.82
N THR A 222 4.82 10.28 -2.57
CA THR A 222 6.00 10.73 -1.81
C THR A 222 7.29 10.17 -2.41
N CYS A 223 8.31 11.03 -2.52
CA CYS A 223 9.57 10.74 -3.20
C CYS A 223 10.76 11.13 -2.31
N TYR A 224 11.40 10.12 -1.71
CA TYR A 224 12.67 10.27 -1.00
C TYR A 224 13.79 9.59 -1.79
N ARG A 225 14.95 10.23 -1.84
CA ARG A 225 16.18 9.58 -2.31
C ARG A 225 16.59 8.52 -1.29
N THR A 226 17.26 7.48 -1.78
CA THR A 226 17.84 6.46 -0.89
C THR A 226 18.95 7.12 -0.07
N PRO A 227 18.93 7.04 1.27
CA PRO A 227 19.96 7.67 2.09
C PRO A 227 21.35 7.07 1.85
N ASP A 228 22.40 7.90 1.93
CA ASP A 228 23.80 7.49 1.66
C ASP A 228 24.27 6.36 2.60
N HIS A 229 23.83 6.35 3.85
CA HIS A 229 24.16 5.28 4.79
C HIS A 229 23.54 3.94 4.41
N VAL A 230 22.38 3.95 3.73
CA VAL A 230 21.74 2.75 3.19
C VAL A 230 22.52 2.24 1.98
N LEU A 231 22.93 3.12 1.07
CA LEU A 231 23.75 2.77 -0.10
C LEU A 231 25.10 2.20 0.33
N THR A 232 25.77 2.85 1.28
CA THR A 232 27.00 2.36 1.91
C THR A 232 26.81 0.96 2.50
N ARG A 233 25.73 0.75 3.27
CA ARG A 233 25.40 -0.59 3.80
C ARG A 233 25.19 -1.62 2.70
N TRP A 234 24.52 -1.27 1.61
CA TRP A 234 24.28 -2.18 0.49
C TRP A 234 25.55 -2.58 -0.24
N ARG A 235 26.44 -1.62 -0.49
CA ARG A 235 27.77 -1.86 -1.03
C ARG A 235 28.59 -2.76 -0.11
N ASP A 236 28.73 -2.39 1.15
CA ASP A 236 29.70 -2.99 2.06
C ASP A 236 29.22 -4.34 2.63
N SER A 237 27.93 -4.47 2.96
CA SER A 237 27.37 -5.68 3.59
C SER A 237 26.80 -6.70 2.60
N TYR A 238 26.42 -6.27 1.39
CA TYR A 238 25.79 -7.14 0.39
C TYR A 238 26.59 -7.23 -0.91
N GLY A 239 27.69 -6.47 -1.04
CA GLY A 239 28.55 -6.47 -2.23
C GLY A 239 27.88 -5.87 -3.46
N LEU A 240 26.88 -5.00 -3.29
CA LEU A 240 26.18 -4.39 -4.42
C LEU A 240 26.98 -3.22 -4.97
N GLY A 241 27.80 -3.48 -5.99
CA GLY A 241 28.55 -2.43 -6.69
C GLY A 241 27.67 -1.34 -7.29
N MET A 242 26.44 -1.68 -7.72
CA MET A 242 25.45 -0.70 -8.20
C MET A 242 24.98 0.29 -7.13
N ALA A 243 25.22 0.03 -5.85
CA ALA A 243 24.88 0.92 -4.74
C ALA A 243 26.01 1.93 -4.43
N ASP A 244 26.93 2.13 -5.37
CA ASP A 244 27.85 3.26 -5.34
C ASP A 244 27.08 4.59 -5.43
N ALA A 245 27.46 5.57 -4.61
CA ALA A 245 26.67 6.78 -4.39
C ALA A 245 26.52 7.64 -5.66
N ASP A 246 27.59 7.72 -6.46
CA ASP A 246 27.61 8.54 -7.67
C ASP A 246 26.74 7.89 -8.77
N SER A 247 27.05 6.63 -9.11
CA SER A 247 26.32 5.90 -10.17
C SER A 247 24.85 5.63 -9.82
N PHE A 248 24.54 5.33 -8.56
CA PHE A 248 23.16 5.20 -8.10
C PHE A 248 22.47 6.58 -8.03
N GLY A 249 23.23 7.63 -7.71
CA GLY A 249 22.78 9.03 -7.75
C GLY A 249 22.30 9.45 -9.14
N GLU A 250 23.04 9.10 -10.20
CA GLU A 250 22.62 9.34 -11.59
C GLU A 250 21.31 8.60 -11.94
N CYS A 251 21.17 7.36 -11.46
CA CYS A 251 19.94 6.60 -11.63
C CYS A 251 18.76 7.28 -10.91
N LEU A 252 18.98 7.80 -9.70
CA LEU A 252 17.96 8.57 -8.97
C LEU A 252 17.61 9.87 -9.70
N ASP A 253 18.58 10.58 -10.26
CA ASP A 253 18.35 11.82 -11.02
C ASP A 253 17.47 11.57 -12.26
N GLU A 254 17.75 10.49 -13.00
CA GLU A 254 16.92 10.05 -14.13
C GLU A 254 15.47 9.76 -13.72
N VAL A 255 15.30 9.06 -12.59
CA VAL A 255 13.98 8.73 -12.06
C VAL A 255 13.25 9.98 -11.57
N GLU A 256 13.91 10.88 -10.83
CA GLU A 256 13.31 12.11 -10.32
C GLU A 256 12.84 13.02 -11.46
N ARG A 257 13.65 13.17 -12.52
CA ARG A 257 13.28 13.91 -13.72
C ARG A 257 12.10 13.27 -14.45
N THR A 258 12.14 11.94 -14.63
CA THR A 258 11.03 11.18 -15.26
C THR A 258 9.72 11.38 -14.51
N LEU A 259 9.75 11.33 -13.18
CA LEU A 259 8.58 11.48 -12.32
C LEU A 259 8.20 12.93 -12.04
N GLN A 260 8.97 13.90 -12.53
CA GLN A 260 8.81 15.32 -12.24
C GLN A 260 8.71 15.60 -10.73
N VAL A 261 9.66 15.06 -9.96
CA VAL A 261 9.67 15.19 -8.50
C VAL A 261 9.91 16.65 -8.09
N ALA A 262 8.98 17.22 -7.33
CA ALA A 262 9.10 18.57 -6.79
C ALA A 262 8.56 18.65 -5.36
N THR A 263 9.02 19.65 -4.60
CA THR A 263 8.48 19.94 -3.26
C THR A 263 7.02 20.36 -3.36
N ALA A 264 6.15 19.79 -2.51
CA ALA A 264 4.75 20.15 -2.47
C ALA A 264 4.58 21.64 -2.09
N PRO A 265 3.82 22.43 -2.87
CA PRO A 265 3.58 23.84 -2.55
C PRO A 265 2.82 24.03 -1.23
N LEU A 266 3.17 25.07 -0.46
CA LEU A 266 2.58 25.37 0.85
C LEU A 266 1.08 25.69 0.79
N ASP A 267 0.61 26.24 -0.33
CA ASP A 267 -0.78 26.63 -0.56
C ASP A 267 -1.71 25.41 -0.69
N VAL A 268 -1.22 24.28 -1.23
CA VAL A 268 -2.01 23.06 -1.47
C VAL A 268 -1.95 22.01 -0.35
N LEU A 269 -1.08 22.17 0.66
CA LEU A 269 -0.90 21.16 1.72
C LEU A 269 -2.19 20.82 2.47
N GLY A 270 -3.09 21.79 2.61
CA GLY A 270 -4.24 21.70 3.50
C GLY A 270 -3.87 22.00 4.95
N ARG A 271 -4.88 22.12 5.83
CA ARG A 271 -4.66 22.44 7.24
C ARG A 271 -3.91 21.32 7.97
N ASN A 272 -4.11 20.05 7.60
CA ASN A 272 -3.38 18.92 8.21
C ASN A 272 -1.85 19.10 8.14
N GLY A 273 -1.32 19.40 6.95
CA GLY A 273 0.11 19.67 6.77
C GLY A 273 0.58 20.91 7.51
N ARG A 274 -0.18 22.00 7.46
CA ARG A 274 0.16 23.24 8.19
C ARG A 274 0.21 23.05 9.71
N THR A 275 -0.72 22.27 10.25
CA THR A 275 -0.72 21.89 11.68
C THR A 275 0.53 21.10 12.04
N ALA A 276 0.97 20.17 11.19
CA ALA A 276 2.21 19.42 11.43
C ALA A 276 3.45 20.32 11.40
N LEU A 277 3.55 21.25 10.44
CA LEU A 277 4.63 22.24 10.39
C LEU A 277 4.66 23.12 11.63
N LEU A 278 3.51 23.64 12.05
CA LEU A 278 3.38 24.46 13.27
C LEU A 278 3.81 23.69 14.52
N GLY A 279 3.40 22.42 14.63
CA GLY A 279 3.78 21.56 15.74
C GLY A 279 5.29 21.31 15.78
N ALA A 280 5.90 21.03 14.63
CA ALA A 280 7.34 20.85 14.52
C ALA A 280 8.12 22.14 14.82
N GLU A 281 7.68 23.28 14.28
CA GLU A 281 8.27 24.60 14.51
C GLU A 281 8.32 24.94 16.01
N LYS A 282 7.20 24.78 16.73
CA LYS A 282 7.14 25.03 18.18
C LYS A 282 8.02 24.10 19.00
N LEU A 283 8.35 22.93 18.48
CA LEU A 283 9.27 21.99 19.11
C LEU A 283 10.73 22.21 18.70
N GLY A 284 11.00 23.09 17.74
CA GLY A 284 12.30 23.23 17.10
C GLY A 284 12.71 22.00 16.29
N TRP A 285 11.76 21.20 15.82
CA TRP A 285 11.99 19.97 15.06
C TRP A 285 12.12 20.24 13.57
N GLN A 286 13.00 19.50 12.90
CA GLN A 286 13.13 19.58 11.45
C GLN A 286 11.88 19.03 10.76
N ALA A 287 11.22 19.87 9.94
CA ALA A 287 10.08 19.47 9.12
C ALA A 287 9.99 20.30 7.85
N ALA A 288 9.50 19.69 6.76
CA ALA A 288 9.32 20.35 5.48
C ALA A 288 8.17 19.73 4.67
N PRO A 289 7.57 20.49 3.73
CA PRO A 289 6.70 19.89 2.72
C PRO A 289 7.42 18.78 1.96
N LEU A 290 6.73 17.66 1.75
CA LEU A 290 7.33 16.49 1.10
C LEU A 290 7.63 16.75 -0.38
N ARG A 291 8.72 16.16 -0.87
CA ARG A 291 8.97 16.02 -2.31
C ARG A 291 8.05 14.94 -2.87
N ARG A 292 7.37 15.24 -3.98
CA ARG A 292 6.33 14.39 -4.57
C ARG A 292 6.38 14.40 -6.09
N ASN A 293 5.96 13.31 -6.72
CA ASN A 293 5.74 13.23 -8.16
C ASN A 293 4.37 13.80 -8.57
N ALA A 294 4.03 14.99 -8.07
CA ALA A 294 2.70 15.59 -8.22
C ALA A 294 2.74 17.13 -8.29
N THR A 295 3.56 17.68 -9.19
CA THR A 295 3.82 19.13 -9.37
C THR A 295 2.55 19.98 -9.51
N ASN A 296 1.50 19.47 -10.16
CA ASN A 296 0.23 20.18 -10.38
C ASN A 296 -0.89 19.72 -9.45
N CYS A 297 -0.56 19.30 -8.23
CA CYS A 297 -1.54 18.77 -7.28
C CYS A 297 -2.65 19.80 -6.96
N LYS A 298 -3.90 19.33 -6.95
CA LYS A 298 -5.08 20.15 -6.61
C LYS A 298 -5.63 19.87 -5.21
N GLY A 299 -4.84 19.23 -4.35
CA GLY A 299 -5.22 18.98 -2.95
C GLY A 299 -6.45 18.07 -2.78
N SER A 300 -6.64 17.07 -3.65
CA SER A 300 -7.82 16.20 -3.61
C SER A 300 -7.78 15.12 -2.52
N CYS A 301 -6.62 14.88 -1.89
CA CYS A 301 -6.36 13.80 -0.93
C CYS A 301 -6.79 12.39 -1.41
N GLN A 302 -6.85 12.16 -2.73
CA GLN A 302 -7.34 10.90 -3.32
C GLN A 302 -6.25 10.06 -4.00
N CYS A 303 -4.97 10.34 -3.72
CA CYS A 303 -3.85 9.65 -4.36
C CYS A 303 -3.92 8.12 -4.20
N VAL A 304 -4.46 7.64 -3.08
CA VAL A 304 -4.63 6.23 -2.76
C VAL A 304 -5.72 5.51 -3.55
N VAL A 305 -6.54 6.22 -4.35
CA VAL A 305 -7.64 5.66 -5.14
C VAL A 305 -7.64 6.18 -6.57
N GLY A 306 -6.45 6.48 -7.09
CA GLY A 306 -6.26 7.11 -8.39
C GLY A 306 -6.52 8.62 -8.35
N CYS A 307 -5.54 9.39 -8.82
CA CYS A 307 -5.61 10.84 -8.79
C CYS A 307 -6.66 11.36 -9.81
N PRO A 308 -7.77 11.99 -9.37
CA PRO A 308 -8.84 12.41 -10.28
C PRO A 308 -8.44 13.57 -11.20
N THR A 309 -7.33 14.26 -10.92
CA THR A 309 -6.85 15.41 -11.70
C THR A 309 -5.65 15.09 -12.58
N GLY A 310 -5.18 13.83 -12.60
CA GLY A 310 -3.99 13.43 -13.37
C GLY A 310 -2.66 14.01 -12.87
N ALA A 311 -2.66 14.76 -11.75
CA ALA A 311 -1.47 15.45 -11.27
C ALA A 311 -0.37 14.50 -10.78
N LYS A 312 -0.73 13.35 -10.18
CA LYS A 312 0.25 12.38 -9.68
C LYS A 312 0.83 11.57 -10.83
N GLN A 313 2.09 11.84 -11.18
CA GLN A 313 2.92 11.23 -12.21
C GLN A 313 3.29 9.77 -11.89
N SER A 314 2.26 8.96 -11.65
CA SER A 314 2.33 7.51 -11.49
C SER A 314 2.82 6.90 -12.81
N VAL A 315 3.43 5.71 -12.80
CA VAL A 315 4.22 5.25 -13.96
C VAL A 315 3.39 5.01 -15.23
N GLN A 316 2.07 4.85 -15.12
CA GLN A 316 1.16 4.79 -16.26
C GLN A 316 0.97 6.13 -17.00
N LEU A 317 1.30 7.25 -16.35
CA LEU A 317 1.27 8.59 -16.95
C LEU A 317 2.67 9.12 -17.30
N SER A 318 3.74 8.55 -16.72
CA SER A 318 5.10 9.08 -16.85
C SER A 318 6.11 8.14 -17.52
N VAL A 319 6.08 6.84 -17.26
CA VAL A 319 7.13 5.90 -17.72
C VAL A 319 6.64 4.96 -18.81
N LEU A 320 5.46 4.37 -18.63
CA LEU A 320 4.87 3.45 -19.60
C LEU A 320 4.56 4.13 -20.95
N PRO A 321 4.12 5.40 -21.01
CA PRO A 321 4.00 6.11 -22.29
C PRO A 321 5.32 6.19 -23.05
N ASP A 322 6.43 6.50 -22.37
CA ASP A 322 7.78 6.49 -22.96
C ASP A 322 8.18 5.10 -23.47
N ALA A 323 7.84 4.05 -22.71
CA ALA A 323 8.10 2.67 -23.12
C ALA A 323 7.31 2.31 -24.39
N CYS A 324 6.03 2.68 -24.45
CA CYS A 324 5.19 2.46 -25.64
C CYS A 324 5.65 3.28 -26.84
N ALA A 325 6.08 4.52 -26.64
CA ALA A 325 6.68 5.34 -27.69
C ALA A 325 7.97 4.71 -28.25
N ALA A 326 8.72 3.97 -27.42
CA ALA A 326 9.88 3.19 -27.83
C ALA A 326 9.54 1.79 -28.39
N GLY A 327 8.25 1.44 -28.53
CA GLY A 327 7.79 0.19 -29.15
C GLY A 327 7.37 -0.93 -28.19
N ALA A 328 7.35 -0.69 -26.87
CA ALA A 328 6.82 -1.66 -25.92
C ALA A 328 5.29 -1.77 -26.02
N ARG A 329 4.75 -2.99 -25.88
CA ARG A 329 3.29 -3.24 -25.86
C ARG A 329 2.88 -3.82 -24.52
N ILE A 330 1.69 -3.45 -24.04
CA ILE A 330 1.17 -3.87 -22.73
C ILE A 330 -0.01 -4.82 -22.94
N VAL A 331 0.11 -6.05 -22.43
CA VAL A 331 -0.98 -7.02 -22.41
C VAL A 331 -1.65 -6.99 -21.03
N THR A 332 -2.92 -6.58 -21.00
CA THR A 332 -3.70 -6.41 -19.75
C THR A 332 -4.58 -7.62 -19.44
N GLY A 333 -5.00 -7.77 -18.18
CA GLY A 333 -5.70 -8.98 -17.75
C GLY A 333 -4.83 -10.25 -17.83
N ALA A 334 -3.51 -10.09 -17.93
CA ALA A 334 -2.53 -11.14 -18.18
C ALA A 334 -1.94 -11.66 -16.87
N TYR A 335 -2.54 -12.71 -16.30
CA TYR A 335 -1.98 -13.34 -15.10
C TYR A 335 -0.88 -14.34 -15.47
N VAL A 336 0.39 -13.98 -15.28
CA VAL A 336 1.51 -14.89 -15.57
C VAL A 336 1.52 -16.06 -14.57
N GLN A 337 1.24 -17.26 -15.07
CA GLN A 337 1.19 -18.46 -14.25
C GLN A 337 2.59 -18.96 -13.88
N ARG A 338 3.48 -19.04 -14.88
CA ARG A 338 4.85 -19.56 -14.75
C ARG A 338 5.75 -19.08 -15.88
N VAL A 339 7.05 -19.03 -15.59
CA VAL A 339 8.13 -18.90 -16.57
C VAL A 339 8.43 -20.29 -17.16
N LEU A 340 8.61 -20.36 -18.47
CA LEU A 340 9.04 -21.53 -19.21
C LEU A 340 10.57 -21.60 -19.22
N VAL A 341 11.11 -22.79 -18.97
CA VAL A 341 12.56 -23.02 -18.82
C VAL A 341 12.96 -24.26 -19.61
N GLU A 342 13.91 -24.10 -20.52
CA GLU A 342 14.67 -25.20 -21.13
C GLU A 342 15.73 -25.67 -20.12
N LYS A 343 15.59 -26.90 -19.60
CA LYS A 343 16.49 -27.43 -18.56
C LYS A 343 17.74 -28.09 -19.14
N ASP A 344 17.60 -28.74 -20.29
CA ASP A 344 18.61 -29.63 -20.86
C ASP A 344 19.40 -28.94 -21.97
N ARG A 345 20.11 -27.86 -21.62
CA ARG A 345 20.91 -27.05 -22.55
C ARG A 345 22.36 -26.96 -22.09
N PRO A 346 23.35 -26.97 -23.00
CA PRO A 346 24.73 -26.61 -22.68
C PRO A 346 24.76 -25.23 -21.99
N GLY A 347 25.37 -25.13 -20.81
CA GLY A 347 25.39 -23.91 -19.99
C GLY A 347 24.31 -23.83 -18.90
N GLY A 348 23.43 -24.83 -18.79
CA GLY A 348 22.43 -24.94 -17.73
C GLY A 348 21.05 -24.41 -18.11
N PRO A 349 20.10 -24.37 -17.15
CA PRO A 349 18.72 -23.97 -17.42
C PRO A 349 18.60 -22.55 -17.98
N ARG A 350 17.74 -22.35 -18.99
CA ARG A 350 17.51 -21.03 -19.61
C ARG A 350 16.02 -20.75 -19.77
N ALA A 351 15.60 -19.53 -19.43
CA ALA A 351 14.25 -19.07 -19.71
C ALA A 351 13.99 -19.02 -21.22
N CYS A 352 12.81 -19.48 -21.63
CA CYS A 352 12.39 -19.49 -23.04
C CYS A 352 10.99 -18.90 -23.27
N GLY A 353 10.32 -18.43 -22.22
CA GLY A 353 9.03 -17.76 -22.35
C GLY A 353 8.21 -17.77 -21.07
N VAL A 354 6.91 -17.51 -21.20
CA VAL A 354 5.94 -17.52 -20.10
C VAL A 354 4.61 -18.12 -20.54
N VAL A 355 3.88 -18.67 -19.57
CA VAL A 355 2.46 -19.05 -19.71
C VAL A 355 1.61 -18.04 -18.96
N VAL A 356 0.60 -17.52 -19.64
CA VAL A 356 -0.31 -16.50 -19.14
C VAL A 356 -1.73 -17.07 -19.08
N ARG A 357 -2.42 -16.87 -17.96
CA ARG A 357 -3.85 -17.14 -17.83
C ARG A 357 -4.64 -15.88 -18.14
N ARG A 358 -5.60 -16.00 -19.06
CA ARG A 358 -6.58 -14.96 -19.39
C ARG A 358 -7.72 -14.92 -18.36
N PRO A 359 -8.50 -13.82 -18.32
CA PRO A 359 -9.67 -13.71 -17.45
C PRO A 359 -10.76 -14.75 -17.72
N ASP A 360 -10.87 -15.22 -18.97
CA ASP A 360 -11.82 -16.27 -19.39
C ASP A 360 -11.37 -17.69 -18.98
N GLY A 361 -10.18 -17.83 -18.39
CA GLY A 361 -9.60 -19.10 -17.96
C GLY A 361 -8.74 -19.80 -19.01
N SER A 362 -8.72 -19.33 -20.26
CA SER A 362 -7.82 -19.85 -21.29
C SER A 362 -6.36 -19.42 -21.07
N GLU A 363 -5.43 -20.06 -21.76
CA GLU A 363 -3.99 -19.80 -21.64
C GLU A 363 -3.39 -19.34 -22.96
N LEU A 364 -2.37 -18.50 -22.88
CA LEU A 364 -1.51 -18.14 -24.01
C LEU A 364 -0.03 -18.30 -23.62
N GLU A 365 0.82 -18.48 -24.64
CA GLU A 365 2.26 -18.63 -24.49
C GLU A 365 2.99 -17.50 -25.22
N ILE A 366 4.01 -16.95 -24.56
CA ILE A 366 4.88 -15.93 -25.14
C ILE A 366 6.30 -16.43 -25.02
N LEU A 367 6.93 -16.74 -26.15
CA LEU A 367 8.32 -17.18 -26.19
C LEU A 367 9.25 -15.97 -26.11
N SER A 368 10.21 -16.03 -25.20
CA SER A 368 11.17 -14.96 -25.00
C SER A 368 12.45 -15.45 -24.33
N PRO A 369 13.63 -15.06 -24.80
CA PRO A 369 14.91 -15.43 -24.19
C PRO A 369 15.21 -14.65 -22.90
N LEU A 370 14.51 -13.53 -22.67
CA LEU A 370 14.69 -12.67 -21.51
C LEU A 370 13.36 -12.43 -20.80
N VAL A 371 13.30 -12.79 -19.52
CA VAL A 371 12.14 -12.60 -18.66
C VAL A 371 12.54 -11.71 -17.48
N VAL A 372 11.96 -10.53 -17.41
CA VAL A 372 12.10 -9.62 -16.27
C VAL A 372 10.94 -9.85 -15.31
N VAL A 373 11.25 -10.31 -14.10
CA VAL A 373 10.28 -10.50 -13.02
C VAL A 373 10.15 -9.20 -12.25
N ALA A 374 8.98 -8.55 -12.37
CA ALA A 374 8.62 -7.31 -11.71
C ALA A 374 7.22 -7.36 -11.07
N ALA A 375 6.82 -8.55 -10.56
CA ALA A 375 5.50 -8.80 -9.98
C ALA A 375 5.31 -8.22 -8.57
N GLY A 376 6.35 -7.63 -7.99
CA GLY A 376 6.38 -7.06 -6.64
C GLY A 376 6.81 -8.07 -5.58
N ALA A 377 7.29 -7.56 -4.43
CA ALA A 377 7.88 -8.37 -3.36
C ALA A 377 6.99 -9.50 -2.83
N LEU A 378 5.67 -9.36 -2.92
CA LEU A 378 4.74 -10.38 -2.44
C LEU A 378 4.41 -11.46 -3.49
N HIS A 379 4.65 -11.19 -4.78
CA HIS A 379 4.21 -12.06 -5.88
C HIS A 379 5.35 -12.61 -6.76
N SER A 380 6.54 -11.99 -6.75
CA SER A 380 7.72 -12.52 -7.42
C SER A 380 8.16 -13.89 -6.86
N PRO A 381 8.24 -14.11 -5.52
CA PRO A 381 8.58 -15.44 -4.99
C PRO A 381 7.62 -16.58 -5.37
N PRO A 382 6.28 -16.45 -5.22
CA PRO A 382 5.37 -17.53 -5.61
C PRO A 382 5.38 -17.80 -7.12
N LEU A 383 5.56 -16.77 -7.97
CA LEU A 383 5.76 -16.96 -9.41
C LEU A 383 6.99 -17.83 -9.70
N LEU A 384 8.14 -17.49 -9.11
CA LEU A 384 9.38 -18.24 -9.29
C LEU A 384 9.24 -19.70 -8.82
N ARG A 385 8.57 -19.93 -7.68
CA ARG A 385 8.26 -21.29 -7.18
C ARG A 385 7.37 -22.08 -8.15
N ARG A 386 6.31 -21.49 -8.69
CA ARG A 386 5.45 -22.14 -9.70
C ARG A 386 6.17 -22.44 -11.00
N SER A 387 7.26 -21.71 -11.28
CA SER A 387 8.11 -21.88 -12.45
C SER A 387 9.20 -22.93 -12.28
N GLY A 388 9.30 -23.57 -11.10
CA GLY A 388 10.41 -24.47 -10.78
C GLY A 388 11.74 -23.76 -10.50
N LEU A 389 11.73 -22.43 -10.43
CA LEU A 389 12.88 -21.56 -10.12
C LEU A 389 12.92 -21.19 -8.62
N GLY A 390 12.29 -22.03 -7.80
CA GLY A 390 12.07 -21.80 -6.38
C GLY A 390 13.14 -22.35 -5.44
N GLY A 391 14.21 -22.92 -5.97
CA GLY A 391 15.12 -23.80 -5.22
C GLY A 391 16.01 -23.09 -4.20
N HIS A 392 16.27 -21.79 -4.37
CA HIS A 392 17.15 -21.06 -3.46
C HIS A 392 16.55 -20.96 -2.04
N PRO A 393 17.28 -21.35 -0.97
CA PRO A 393 16.73 -21.46 0.39
C PRO A 393 16.28 -20.12 1.00
N ARG A 394 16.79 -19.00 0.46
CA ARG A 394 16.41 -17.64 0.88
C ARG A 394 15.28 -17.02 0.05
N LEU A 395 14.80 -17.68 -1.01
CA LEU A 395 13.71 -17.15 -1.83
C LEU A 395 12.43 -16.96 -1.00
N GLY A 396 11.88 -15.75 -1.03
CA GLY A 396 10.73 -15.34 -0.25
C GLY A 396 11.03 -15.09 1.23
N ARG A 397 12.27 -15.17 1.70
CA ARG A 397 12.66 -14.69 3.04
C ARG A 397 13.07 -13.23 2.94
N ASN A 398 13.57 -12.64 4.03
CA ASN A 398 14.11 -11.27 4.03
C ASN A 398 13.05 -10.20 3.69
N LEU A 399 11.77 -10.47 3.96
CA LEU A 399 10.71 -9.48 3.74
C LEU A 399 10.81 -8.40 4.82
N ALA A 400 11.12 -7.18 4.40
CA ALA A 400 10.85 -5.95 5.15
C ALA A 400 9.59 -5.29 4.60
N ILE A 401 8.82 -4.61 5.46
CA ILE A 401 7.53 -4.02 5.09
C ILE A 401 7.40 -2.54 5.45
N HIS A 402 8.34 -1.97 6.21
CA HIS A 402 8.30 -0.58 6.67
C HIS A 402 6.99 -0.28 7.44
N PRO A 403 6.75 -0.92 8.61
CA PRO A 403 5.48 -0.84 9.32
C PRO A 403 5.21 0.57 9.84
N ALA A 404 3.93 0.93 9.85
CA ALA A 404 3.43 2.25 10.17
C ALA A 404 2.33 2.20 11.22
N ALA A 405 2.34 3.20 12.09
CA ALA A 405 1.25 3.52 13.01
C ALA A 405 0.70 4.92 12.71
N SER A 406 -0.51 5.23 13.18
CA SER A 406 -1.12 6.54 12.99
C SER A 406 -1.82 7.01 14.26
N VAL A 407 -1.86 8.33 14.45
CA VAL A 407 -2.62 9.01 15.51
C VAL A 407 -3.34 10.20 14.93
N ALA A 408 -4.40 10.64 15.59
CA ALA A 408 -5.12 11.86 15.21
C ALA A 408 -5.17 12.85 16.39
N GLY A 409 -5.05 14.14 16.11
CA GLY A 409 -5.24 15.21 17.09
C GLY A 409 -6.54 15.95 16.79
N ARG A 410 -7.32 16.25 17.81
CA ARG A 410 -8.55 17.06 17.72
C ARG A 410 -8.26 18.52 18.03
N PHE A 411 -8.81 19.40 17.21
CA PHE A 411 -8.63 20.85 17.31
C PHE A 411 -9.99 21.54 17.44
N THR A 412 -10.01 22.71 18.08
CA THR A 412 -11.21 23.55 18.17
C THR A 412 -11.64 24.03 16.78
N GLU A 413 -10.68 24.47 15.96
CA GLU A 413 -10.93 24.89 14.57
C GLU A 413 -10.97 23.69 13.61
N PRO A 414 -11.83 23.73 12.58
CA PRO A 414 -11.86 22.70 11.54
C PRO A 414 -10.50 22.53 10.86
N VAL A 415 -10.04 21.29 10.70
CA VAL A 415 -8.81 20.92 9.97
C VAL A 415 -9.16 20.20 8.66
N THR A 416 -10.13 19.29 8.73
CA THR A 416 -10.58 18.40 7.65
C THR A 416 -9.39 17.71 6.98
N ALA A 417 -8.80 16.72 7.65
CA ALA A 417 -7.54 16.10 7.22
C ALA A 417 -7.51 15.64 5.75
N TRP A 418 -8.65 15.24 5.20
CA TRP A 418 -8.79 14.79 3.80
C TRP A 418 -8.94 15.93 2.78
N ARG A 419 -8.70 17.19 3.15
CA ARG A 419 -8.59 18.33 2.23
C ARG A 419 -7.16 18.81 2.16
N GLY A 420 -6.57 18.75 0.96
CA GLY A 420 -5.17 19.06 0.71
C GLY A 420 -4.38 17.86 0.23
N VAL A 421 -3.09 17.87 0.50
CA VAL A 421 -2.18 16.81 0.05
C VAL A 421 -2.25 15.63 1.01
N LEU A 422 -2.41 14.42 0.45
CA LEU A 422 -2.56 13.18 1.22
C LEU A 422 -1.40 12.94 2.19
N GLN A 423 -0.16 12.93 1.69
CA GLN A 423 1.07 12.95 2.49
C GLN A 423 1.78 14.26 2.19
N SER A 424 1.65 15.24 3.09
CA SER A 424 1.93 16.65 2.80
C SER A 424 3.27 17.12 3.35
N VAL A 425 3.64 16.69 4.55
CA VAL A 425 4.80 17.17 5.31
C VAL A 425 5.52 15.99 5.93
N GLY A 426 6.85 16.00 5.87
CA GLY A 426 7.73 15.09 6.61
C GLY A 426 8.29 15.82 7.83
N VAL A 427 8.27 15.16 8.98
CA VAL A 427 8.92 15.59 10.21
C VAL A 427 10.09 14.63 10.45
N GLU A 428 11.30 15.13 10.25
CA GLU A 428 12.53 14.32 10.07
C GLU A 428 13.41 14.25 11.32
N GLU A 429 13.05 14.94 12.41
CA GLU A 429 13.79 14.99 13.68
C GLU A 429 14.27 13.61 14.17
N LEU A 430 13.48 12.55 13.95
CA LEU A 430 13.76 11.20 14.41
C LEU A 430 14.20 10.24 13.29
N HIS A 431 14.52 10.75 12.10
CA HIS A 431 14.79 9.91 10.93
C HIS A 431 16.08 9.09 11.11
N SER A 432 17.11 9.68 11.73
CA SER A 432 18.36 8.98 12.08
C SER A 432 18.16 7.80 13.04
N ASP A 433 17.11 7.85 13.86
CA ASP A 433 16.69 6.74 14.73
C ASP A 433 15.85 5.68 14.00
N GLY A 434 15.56 5.92 12.72
CA GLY A 434 14.72 5.09 11.86
C GLY A 434 13.23 5.33 12.08
N ILE A 435 12.81 6.56 12.42
CA ILE A 435 11.39 6.95 12.54
C ILE A 435 11.14 8.14 11.63
N LEU A 436 10.26 7.97 10.63
CA LEU A 436 9.82 9.05 9.77
C LEU A 436 8.35 9.37 10.05
N ILE A 437 8.08 10.59 10.52
CA ILE A 437 6.71 11.06 10.78
C ILE A 437 6.23 11.86 9.57
N GLU A 438 4.99 11.65 9.16
CA GLU A 438 4.37 12.35 8.05
C GLU A 438 2.98 12.86 8.43
N ALA A 439 2.66 14.07 7.98
CA ALA A 439 1.29 14.55 7.94
C ALA A 439 0.54 13.80 6.83
N THR A 440 -0.21 12.78 7.23
CA THR A 440 -0.89 11.86 6.31
C THR A 440 -2.37 11.77 6.60
N ALA A 441 -3.19 11.79 5.56
CA ALA A 441 -4.62 11.56 5.65
C ALA A 441 -5.05 10.52 4.61
N GLY A 442 -6.32 10.15 4.60
CA GLY A 442 -6.93 9.38 3.52
C GLY A 442 -8.33 9.91 3.27
N PRO A 443 -8.96 9.56 2.14
CA PRO A 443 -10.38 9.85 1.92
C PRO A 443 -11.23 9.38 3.12
N PRO A 444 -12.37 10.03 3.40
CA PRO A 444 -13.25 9.64 4.49
C PRO A 444 -13.51 8.12 4.54
N GLY A 445 -13.30 7.51 5.71
CA GLY A 445 -13.43 6.05 5.94
C GLY A 445 -12.12 5.26 5.79
N MET A 446 -11.19 5.69 4.94
CA MET A 446 -9.92 4.97 4.68
C MET A 446 -8.83 5.24 5.73
N GLY A 447 -9.02 6.25 6.60
CA GLY A 447 -8.14 6.55 7.74
C GLY A 447 -8.80 6.34 9.11
N SER A 448 -9.99 5.76 9.16
CA SER A 448 -10.83 5.79 10.36
C SER A 448 -10.51 4.71 11.41
N PHE A 449 -9.46 3.92 11.23
CA PHE A 449 -9.03 2.91 12.20
C PHE A 449 -8.51 3.52 13.51
N VAL A 450 -8.06 4.79 13.48
CA VAL A 450 -7.64 5.52 14.69
C VAL A 450 -8.82 5.94 15.58
N LEU A 451 -10.06 5.91 15.07
CA LEU A 451 -11.24 6.38 15.81
C LEU A 451 -11.64 5.38 16.91
N PRO A 452 -11.64 5.77 18.19
CA PRO A 452 -11.95 4.87 19.29
C PRO A 452 -13.45 4.57 19.42
N GLY A 453 -13.76 3.56 20.22
CA GLY A 453 -15.13 3.25 20.65
C GLY A 453 -15.98 2.48 19.64
N VAL A 454 -17.24 2.33 20.02
CA VAL A 454 -18.37 1.70 19.31
C VAL A 454 -19.64 2.48 19.64
N GLY A 455 -20.74 2.25 18.92
CA GLY A 455 -22.03 2.88 19.21
C GLY A 455 -21.97 4.40 19.09
N ARG A 456 -22.54 5.12 20.06
CA ARG A 456 -22.60 6.58 20.03
C ARG A 456 -21.22 7.21 20.16
N ALA A 457 -20.29 6.57 20.87
CA ALA A 457 -18.92 7.05 20.98
C ALA A 457 -18.24 7.08 19.59
N LEU A 458 -18.29 5.96 18.85
CA LEU A 458 -17.73 5.90 17.49
C LEU A 458 -18.44 6.86 16.53
N ARG A 459 -19.76 6.99 16.67
CA ARG A 459 -20.57 7.93 15.88
C ARG A 459 -20.14 9.38 16.10
N ARG A 460 -19.90 9.80 17.34
CA ARG A 460 -19.38 11.15 17.65
C ARG A 460 -17.99 11.38 17.04
N GLU A 461 -17.11 10.38 17.11
CA GLU A 461 -15.77 10.49 16.50
C GLU A 461 -15.85 10.61 14.98
N LEU A 462 -16.76 9.86 14.36
CA LEU A 462 -17.09 10.05 12.95
C LEU A 462 -17.59 11.47 12.74
N ASP A 463 -18.73 11.87 13.31
CA ASP A 463 -19.34 13.18 13.09
C ASP A 463 -18.35 14.34 13.29
N GLY A 464 -17.47 14.28 14.30
CA GLY A 464 -16.42 15.28 14.56
C GLY A 464 -15.09 15.11 13.79
N ALA A 465 -15.02 14.25 12.78
CA ALA A 465 -13.77 13.96 12.05
C ALA A 465 -13.22 15.18 11.28
N GLU A 466 -14.04 16.19 10.99
CA GLU A 466 -13.63 17.43 10.32
C GLU A 466 -12.72 18.32 11.18
N SER A 467 -12.62 18.06 12.47
CA SER A 467 -11.71 18.74 13.40
C SER A 467 -10.45 17.93 13.72
N LEU A 468 -10.18 16.87 12.96
CA LEU A 468 -9.01 16.02 13.16
C LEU A 468 -7.87 16.38 12.21
N ALA A 469 -6.65 16.44 12.74
CA ALA A 469 -5.40 16.32 12.01
C ALA A 469 -4.84 14.90 12.23
N THR A 470 -4.25 14.30 11.20
CA THR A 470 -3.72 12.93 11.27
C THR A 470 -2.24 12.91 10.93
N LEU A 471 -1.46 12.24 11.78
CA LEU A 471 -0.06 11.93 11.56
C LEU A 471 0.10 10.42 11.45
N GLY A 472 1.01 10.00 10.58
CA GLY A 472 1.48 8.63 10.46
C GLY A 472 2.96 8.59 10.70
N ALA A 473 3.46 7.49 11.26
CA ALA A 473 4.89 7.29 11.42
C ALA A 473 5.27 5.90 10.96
N MET A 474 6.26 5.84 10.09
CA MET A 474 6.86 4.61 9.60
C MET A 474 8.22 4.41 10.25
N ILE A 475 8.63 3.16 10.39
CA ILE A 475 9.93 2.82 10.99
C ILE A 475 10.79 1.93 10.10
N ALA A 476 12.09 2.18 10.10
CA ALA A 476 13.08 1.36 9.41
C ALA A 476 13.20 -0.03 10.08
N ASP A 477 12.49 -1.02 9.53
CA ASP A 477 12.41 -2.37 10.07
C ASP A 477 13.58 -3.26 9.66
N LEU A 478 13.89 -4.21 10.52
CA LEU A 478 14.76 -5.33 10.16
C LEU A 478 13.96 -6.34 9.32
N PRO A 479 14.58 -6.97 8.30
CA PRO A 479 13.90 -7.93 7.46
C PRO A 479 13.60 -9.23 8.23
N SER A 480 12.40 -9.33 8.80
CA SER A 480 11.96 -10.47 9.62
C SER A 480 10.85 -11.30 8.97
N GLY A 481 10.24 -10.80 7.89
CA GLY A 481 9.11 -11.43 7.24
C GLY A 481 9.48 -12.49 6.20
N ARG A 482 8.45 -13.23 5.74
CA ARG A 482 8.55 -14.29 4.73
C ARG A 482 7.28 -14.39 3.89
N VAL A 483 7.45 -14.61 2.59
CA VAL A 483 6.42 -14.98 1.61
C VAL A 483 6.50 -16.49 1.38
N MET A 484 5.44 -17.21 1.70
CA MET A 484 5.37 -18.67 1.64
C MET A 484 4.33 -19.13 0.60
N GLY A 485 4.50 -20.36 0.11
CA GLY A 485 3.62 -20.98 -0.87
C GLY A 485 3.89 -20.56 -2.32
N ALA A 486 3.23 -21.27 -3.24
CA ALA A 486 3.36 -21.07 -4.69
C ALA A 486 2.01 -20.75 -5.36
N ARG A 487 0.96 -21.51 -5.03
CA ARG A 487 -0.43 -21.28 -5.50
C ARG A 487 -1.27 -20.47 -4.52
N ARG A 488 -1.08 -20.70 -3.22
CA ARG A 488 -1.66 -19.88 -2.14
C ARG A 488 -0.52 -19.15 -1.45
N THR A 489 -0.55 -17.82 -1.48
CA THR A 489 0.47 -16.99 -0.84
C THR A 489 0.09 -16.79 0.62
N LEU A 490 1.03 -17.11 1.52
CA LEU A 490 0.93 -16.81 2.94
C LEU A 490 2.05 -15.85 3.31
N LEU A 491 1.69 -14.74 3.94
CA LEU A 491 2.63 -13.73 4.42
C LEU A 491 2.80 -13.89 5.93
N ARG A 492 4.04 -14.04 6.39
CA ARG A 492 4.37 -13.95 7.81
C ARG A 492 5.30 -12.78 8.06
N TYR A 493 5.07 -12.05 9.13
CA TYR A 493 5.91 -10.94 9.56
C TYR A 493 5.99 -10.93 11.08
N ASP A 494 7.19 -11.15 11.60
CA ASP A 494 7.45 -11.16 13.03
C ASP A 494 8.08 -9.83 13.41
N LEU A 495 7.30 -8.93 14.01
CA LEU A 495 7.80 -7.61 14.42
C LEU A 495 8.95 -7.77 15.43
N ALA A 496 10.14 -7.30 15.07
CA ALA A 496 11.30 -7.35 15.95
C ALA A 496 11.07 -6.47 17.18
N ARG A 497 11.64 -6.86 18.33
CA ARG A 497 11.46 -6.10 19.59
C ARG A 497 11.89 -4.64 19.45
N ARG A 498 13.08 -4.41 18.87
CA ARG A 498 13.61 -3.06 18.56
C ARG A 498 12.62 -2.21 17.76
N ASP A 499 12.01 -2.83 16.75
CA ASP A 499 11.08 -2.16 15.83
C ASP A 499 9.74 -1.87 16.52
N GLY A 500 9.30 -2.75 17.42
CA GLY A 500 8.17 -2.49 18.31
C GLY A 500 8.41 -1.32 19.27
N GLU A 501 9.60 -1.23 19.86
CA GLU A 501 9.99 -0.10 20.71
C GLU A 501 10.02 1.23 19.93
N ARG A 502 10.53 1.21 18.69
CA ARG A 502 10.48 2.37 17.77
C ARG A 502 9.06 2.81 17.44
N LEU A 503 8.15 1.87 17.13
CA LEU A 503 6.74 2.20 16.87
C LEU A 503 6.09 2.90 18.08
N MET A 504 6.35 2.40 19.29
CA MET A 504 5.80 3.02 20.50
C MET A 504 6.37 4.42 20.73
N ARG A 505 7.68 4.63 20.48
CA ARG A 505 8.31 5.95 20.50
C ARG A 505 7.70 6.88 19.45
N ALA A 506 7.42 6.37 18.26
CA ALA A 506 6.81 7.14 17.17
C ALA A 506 5.39 7.62 17.53
N VAL A 507 4.57 6.80 18.19
CA VAL A 507 3.24 7.19 18.71
C VAL A 507 3.37 8.37 19.70
N GLY A 508 4.31 8.29 20.63
CA GLY A 508 4.56 9.38 21.59
C GLY A 508 5.06 10.67 20.91
N ALA A 509 5.94 10.54 19.91
CA ALA A 509 6.48 11.67 19.16
C ALA A 509 5.40 12.39 18.31
N MET A 510 4.53 11.63 17.63
CA MET A 510 3.40 12.21 16.89
C MET A 510 2.44 12.95 17.83
N GLY A 511 2.17 12.41 19.02
CA GLY A 511 1.39 13.11 20.05
C GLY A 511 2.03 14.44 20.46
N LYS A 512 3.36 14.46 20.63
CA LYS A 512 4.11 15.67 20.97
C LYS A 512 3.94 16.77 19.92
N VAL A 513 4.05 16.41 18.64
CA VAL A 513 3.82 17.34 17.50
C VAL A 513 2.39 17.88 17.53
N LEU A 514 1.39 17.02 17.71
CA LEU A 514 -0.02 17.43 17.73
C LEU A 514 -0.36 18.34 18.92
N PHE A 515 0.10 18.02 20.13
CA PHE A 515 -0.13 18.88 21.30
C PHE A 515 0.59 20.22 21.16
N ALA A 516 1.82 20.25 20.64
CA ALA A 516 2.53 21.50 20.36
C ALA A 516 1.75 22.36 19.34
N ALA A 517 1.17 21.74 18.32
CA ALA A 517 0.33 22.41 17.34
C ALA A 517 -1.00 22.94 17.92
N GLY A 518 -1.40 22.53 19.13
CA GLY A 518 -2.61 23.00 19.82
C GLY A 518 -3.76 22.00 19.85
N ALA A 519 -3.52 20.69 19.73
CA ALA A 519 -4.56 19.69 19.88
C ALA A 519 -5.12 19.66 21.32
N GLU A 520 -6.45 19.60 21.47
CA GLU A 520 -7.14 19.43 22.75
C GLU A 520 -7.08 17.97 23.25
N GLU A 521 -7.08 17.03 22.31
CA GLU A 521 -6.89 15.61 22.59
C GLU A 521 -6.19 14.90 21.43
N VAL A 522 -5.50 13.80 21.73
CA VAL A 522 -4.89 12.89 20.78
C VAL A 522 -5.58 11.52 20.87
N LEU A 523 -6.14 11.09 19.75
CA LEU A 523 -6.67 9.75 19.50
C LEU A 523 -5.53 8.84 19.07
N THR A 524 -5.22 7.82 19.88
CA THR A 524 -4.01 7.00 19.68
C THR A 524 -4.19 5.83 18.72
N GLY A 525 -5.45 5.47 18.41
CA GLY A 525 -5.78 4.21 17.74
C GLY A 525 -5.56 2.96 18.60
N ILE A 526 -5.16 3.09 19.86
CA ILE A 526 -4.92 1.97 20.78
C ILE A 526 -6.15 1.76 21.65
N PRO A 527 -6.87 0.62 21.56
CA PRO A 527 -8.08 0.40 22.34
C PRO A 527 -7.91 0.55 23.87
N ALA A 528 -6.73 0.20 24.38
CA ALA A 528 -6.39 0.31 25.81
C ALA A 528 -5.96 1.71 26.27
N ALA A 529 -5.68 2.63 25.33
CA ALA A 529 -5.28 4.00 25.62
C ALA A 529 -5.89 4.96 24.59
N PRO A 530 -7.23 4.98 24.42
CA PRO A 530 -7.86 5.51 23.22
C PRO A 530 -7.67 7.01 23.02
N LYS A 531 -7.59 7.77 24.11
CA LYS A 531 -7.51 9.24 24.10
C LYS A 531 -6.57 9.75 25.18
N ALA A 532 -5.80 10.79 24.86
CA ALA A 532 -5.02 11.56 25.82
C ALA A 532 -5.29 13.07 25.63
N HIS A 533 -5.33 13.84 26.71
CA HIS A 533 -5.56 15.29 26.73
C HIS A 533 -4.28 16.11 27.00
N SER A 534 -3.15 15.43 27.19
CA SER A 534 -1.84 16.07 27.29
C SER A 534 -0.74 15.09 26.94
N GLN A 535 0.44 15.61 26.60
CA GLN A 535 1.63 14.80 26.33
C GLN A 535 2.01 13.92 27.55
N ALA A 536 1.97 14.48 28.76
CA ALA A 536 2.28 13.74 29.98
C ALA A 536 1.31 12.58 30.23
N GLN A 537 0.02 12.79 29.94
CA GLN A 537 -0.98 11.73 30.02
C GLN A 537 -0.73 10.64 28.96
N LEU A 538 -0.42 11.03 27.72
CA LEU A 538 -0.08 10.10 26.65
C LEU A 538 1.11 9.22 27.04
N GLU A 539 2.22 9.82 27.47
CA GLU A 539 3.41 9.09 27.91
C GLU A 539 3.10 8.13 29.07
N LYS A 540 2.28 8.56 30.04
CA LYS A 540 1.84 7.70 31.14
C LYS A 540 1.05 6.49 30.63
N MET A 541 0.16 6.67 29.67
CA MET A 541 -0.62 5.57 29.07
C MET A 541 0.26 4.59 28.29
N LEU A 542 1.26 5.09 27.56
CA LEU A 542 2.13 4.26 26.72
C LEU A 542 3.10 3.37 27.52
N ARG A 543 3.47 3.74 28.76
CA ARG A 543 4.41 2.97 29.61
C ARG A 543 4.02 1.51 29.85
N GLY A 544 2.72 1.19 29.82
CA GLY A 544 2.21 -0.18 30.02
C GLY A 544 1.88 -0.94 28.73
N LEU A 545 2.19 -0.37 27.57
CA LEU A 545 1.77 -0.88 26.27
C LEU A 545 2.96 -1.33 25.42
N THR A 546 2.68 -2.18 24.44
CA THR A 546 3.66 -2.64 23.47
C THR A 546 3.08 -2.52 22.06
N ALA A 547 3.93 -2.68 21.05
CA ALA A 547 3.48 -2.63 19.66
C ALA A 547 2.42 -3.70 19.30
N LYS A 548 2.25 -4.76 20.12
CA LYS A 548 1.20 -5.79 19.95
C LYS A 548 -0.22 -5.24 20.04
N GLN A 549 -0.40 -4.07 20.64
CA GLN A 549 -1.69 -3.41 20.76
C GLN A 549 -1.96 -2.37 19.65
N LEU A 550 -1.01 -2.16 18.75
CA LEU A 550 -1.16 -1.22 17.64
C LEU A 550 -1.91 -1.86 16.47
N HIS A 551 -2.72 -1.06 15.77
CA HIS A 551 -3.17 -1.38 14.42
C HIS A 551 -2.09 -0.91 13.43
N LEU A 552 -1.39 -1.87 12.84
CA LEU A 552 -0.29 -1.58 11.91
C LEU A 552 -0.74 -1.72 10.46
N SER A 553 -0.22 -0.83 9.63
CA SER A 553 -0.26 -0.94 8.18
C SER A 553 1.16 -0.83 7.63
N ALA A 554 1.39 -1.34 6.43
CA ALA A 554 2.65 -1.19 5.74
C ALA A 554 2.40 -1.08 4.24
N PHE A 555 3.27 -0.35 3.56
CA PHE A 555 3.07 0.00 2.14
C PHE A 555 4.31 -0.34 1.30
N HIS A 556 5.39 -0.82 1.92
CA HIS A 556 6.71 -0.92 1.29
C HIS A 556 7.31 -2.34 1.42
N PRO A 557 6.61 -3.40 0.96
CA PRO A 557 7.17 -4.75 0.99
C PRO A 557 8.40 -4.84 0.06
N THR A 558 9.52 -5.35 0.57
CA THR A 558 10.82 -5.43 -0.14
C THR A 558 11.60 -6.72 0.19
N GLY A 559 12.62 -7.04 -0.60
CA GLY A 559 13.70 -7.97 -0.26
C GLY A 559 13.47 -9.47 -0.39
N THR A 560 12.37 -9.88 -0.99
CA THR A 560 11.99 -11.29 -1.08
C THR A 560 12.70 -12.10 -2.17
N VAL A 561 13.41 -11.44 -3.08
CA VAL A 561 14.31 -12.02 -4.07
C VAL A 561 15.58 -11.16 -4.10
N ALA A 562 16.16 -10.95 -2.92
CA ALA A 562 17.25 -10.00 -2.70
C ALA A 562 18.46 -10.25 -3.61
N LEU A 563 19.03 -9.16 -4.12
CA LEU A 563 20.34 -9.17 -4.80
C LEU A 563 21.46 -9.22 -3.75
N GLY A 564 22.59 -9.79 -4.15
CA GLY A 564 23.80 -9.78 -3.33
C GLY A 564 24.92 -10.64 -3.91
N ALA A 565 26.13 -10.36 -3.46
CA ALA A 565 27.33 -11.06 -3.91
C ALA A 565 27.37 -12.53 -3.45
N ASP A 566 26.93 -12.81 -2.22
CA ASP A 566 26.97 -14.15 -1.63
C ASP A 566 25.84 -15.07 -2.16
N PRO A 567 26.17 -16.14 -2.89
CA PRO A 567 25.19 -17.07 -3.45
C PRO A 567 24.47 -17.94 -2.41
N GLN A 568 24.88 -17.95 -1.14
CA GLN A 568 24.17 -18.67 -0.08
C GLN A 568 23.04 -17.83 0.53
N THR A 569 23.18 -16.50 0.49
CA THR A 569 22.25 -15.57 1.14
C THR A 569 21.35 -14.83 0.15
N ALA A 570 21.80 -14.61 -1.09
CA ALA A 570 21.09 -13.85 -2.11
C ALA A 570 20.60 -14.72 -3.29
N PRO A 571 19.27 -14.85 -3.50
CA PRO A 571 18.70 -15.57 -4.65
C PRO A 571 19.09 -15.01 -6.02
N ALA A 572 19.37 -13.71 -6.11
CA ALA A 572 19.84 -13.05 -7.32
C ALA A 572 21.28 -12.53 -7.12
N ASP A 573 22.05 -12.45 -8.20
CA ASP A 573 23.39 -11.86 -8.17
C ASP A 573 23.36 -10.33 -8.11
N THR A 574 24.54 -9.72 -8.09
CA THR A 574 24.73 -8.26 -7.99
C THR A 574 24.25 -7.50 -9.23
N GLU A 575 23.97 -8.19 -10.34
CA GLU A 575 23.46 -7.60 -11.59
C GLU A 575 21.95 -7.86 -11.76
N GLY A 576 21.30 -8.46 -10.77
CA GLY A 576 19.87 -8.77 -10.80
C GLY A 576 19.51 -10.06 -11.53
N ARG A 577 20.49 -10.89 -11.92
CA ARG A 577 20.22 -12.18 -12.56
C ARG A 577 19.83 -13.22 -11.49
N LEU A 578 18.73 -13.93 -11.73
CA LEU A 578 18.30 -15.00 -10.84
C LEU A 578 19.30 -16.17 -10.89
N ARG A 579 19.77 -16.63 -9.73
CA ARG A 579 20.72 -17.75 -9.68
C ARG A 579 20.04 -19.07 -10.08
N GLY A 580 20.78 -19.89 -10.82
CA GLY A 580 20.33 -21.23 -11.27
C GLY A 580 19.54 -21.24 -12.58
N VAL A 581 19.36 -20.08 -13.23
CA VAL A 581 18.74 -19.99 -14.56
C VAL A 581 19.29 -18.79 -15.34
N GLN A 582 19.50 -18.96 -16.63
CA GLN A 582 19.84 -17.86 -17.54
C GLN A 582 18.59 -17.15 -18.07
N GLY A 583 18.69 -15.86 -18.35
CA GLY A 583 17.60 -15.10 -18.98
C GLY A 583 16.47 -14.70 -18.04
N VAL A 584 16.69 -14.70 -16.72
CA VAL A 584 15.73 -14.18 -15.73
C VAL A 584 16.35 -13.05 -14.92
N LEU A 585 15.73 -11.86 -14.95
CA LEU A 585 16.13 -10.68 -14.19
C LEU A 585 15.09 -10.32 -13.12
N ILE A 586 15.53 -9.77 -12.00
CA ILE A 586 14.69 -9.27 -10.91
C ILE A 586 14.75 -7.74 -10.88
N ALA A 587 13.62 -7.08 -11.12
CA ALA A 587 13.57 -5.62 -11.27
C ALA A 587 12.36 -5.00 -10.54
N ASP A 588 12.09 -5.42 -9.30
CA ASP A 588 11.05 -4.81 -8.45
C ASP A 588 11.51 -4.71 -6.98
N GLY A 589 10.61 -4.32 -6.07
CA GLY A 589 10.94 -4.21 -4.64
C GLY A 589 11.51 -5.48 -3.98
N SER A 590 11.30 -6.66 -4.56
CA SER A 590 11.92 -7.91 -4.09
C SER A 590 13.44 -7.91 -4.22
N ALA A 591 13.99 -7.09 -5.13
CA ALA A 591 15.41 -6.96 -5.42
C ALA A 591 16.20 -6.33 -4.25
N LEU A 592 15.59 -5.40 -3.52
CA LEU A 592 16.31 -4.59 -2.52
C LEU A 592 16.80 -5.47 -1.36
N PRO A 593 18.09 -5.47 -0.99
CA PRO A 593 18.62 -6.40 0.02
C PRO A 593 18.15 -6.10 1.45
N SER A 594 17.71 -4.86 1.72
CA SER A 594 17.11 -4.46 3.01
C SER A 594 16.08 -3.34 2.81
N CYS A 595 15.38 -2.96 3.89
CA CYS A 595 14.55 -1.75 3.91
C CYS A 595 15.41 -0.52 3.52
N PRO A 596 14.91 0.37 2.62
CA PRO A 596 15.61 1.60 2.27
C PRO A 596 15.38 2.74 3.27
N GLU A 597 14.62 2.49 4.35
CA GLU A 597 14.35 3.44 5.45
C GLU A 597 13.54 4.70 5.05
N VAL A 598 13.08 4.73 3.80
CA VAL A 598 12.23 5.76 3.20
C VAL A 598 11.21 5.13 2.24
N ASN A 599 10.34 5.92 1.61
CA ASN A 599 9.45 5.42 0.55
C ASN A 599 10.28 4.82 -0.61
N PRO A 600 10.06 3.56 -1.00
CA PRO A 600 10.99 2.81 -1.84
C PRO A 600 10.80 3.06 -3.34
N GLN A 601 9.84 3.87 -3.79
CA GLN A 601 9.54 3.99 -5.23
C GLN A 601 10.77 4.43 -6.03
N LEU A 602 11.44 5.51 -5.60
CA LEU A 602 12.65 5.98 -6.30
C LEU A 602 13.75 4.91 -6.26
N THR A 603 13.97 4.30 -5.10
CA THR A 603 14.96 3.22 -4.93
C THR A 603 14.71 2.03 -5.85
N ILE A 604 13.45 1.58 -5.95
CA ILE A 604 13.05 0.45 -6.80
C ILE A 604 13.27 0.80 -8.27
N MET A 605 12.88 2.01 -8.68
CA MET A 605 13.03 2.47 -10.05
C MET A 605 14.49 2.63 -10.44
N ALA A 606 15.33 3.19 -9.56
CA ALA A 606 16.78 3.32 -9.78
C ALA A 606 17.46 1.94 -9.84
N THR A 607 17.10 1.02 -8.95
CA THR A 607 17.60 -0.37 -8.99
C THR A 607 17.20 -1.06 -10.30
N ALA A 608 15.95 -0.90 -10.74
CA ALA A 608 15.48 -1.48 -12.00
C ALA A 608 16.18 -0.87 -13.22
N LEU A 609 16.54 0.42 -13.17
CA LEU A 609 17.31 1.10 -14.21
C LEU A 609 18.72 0.52 -14.30
N ALA A 610 19.42 0.37 -13.17
CA ALA A 610 20.74 -0.23 -13.12
C ALA A 610 20.75 -1.67 -13.64
N VAL A 611 19.81 -2.51 -13.18
CA VAL A 611 19.69 -3.93 -13.61
C VAL A 611 19.38 -4.05 -15.10
N SER A 612 18.43 -3.25 -15.60
CA SER A 612 18.00 -3.34 -17.00
C SER A 612 18.98 -2.68 -17.96
N GLY A 613 19.71 -1.66 -17.52
CA GLY A 613 20.75 -1.00 -18.31
C GLY A 613 21.88 -1.96 -18.67
N ALA A 614 22.35 -2.76 -17.71
CA ALA A 614 23.35 -3.80 -17.97
C ALA A 614 22.87 -4.82 -19.02
N ALA A 615 21.60 -5.24 -18.94
CA ALA A 615 21.02 -6.17 -19.90
C ALA A 615 20.87 -5.57 -21.31
N ALA A 616 20.51 -4.28 -21.39
CA ALA A 616 20.40 -3.54 -22.64
C ALA A 616 21.77 -3.43 -23.37
N THR A 617 22.84 -3.16 -22.62
CA THR A 617 24.20 -3.08 -23.20
C THR A 617 24.64 -4.41 -23.82
N VAL A 618 24.31 -5.54 -23.19
CA VAL A 618 24.60 -6.86 -23.76
C VAL A 618 23.82 -7.09 -25.06
N ALA A 619 22.54 -6.69 -25.09
CA ALA A 619 21.70 -6.85 -26.29
C ALA A 619 22.15 -5.98 -27.47
N GLN A 620 22.71 -4.80 -27.21
CA GLN A 620 23.26 -3.91 -28.26
C GLN A 620 24.62 -4.36 -28.78
N SER A 621 25.34 -5.20 -28.03
CA SER A 621 26.67 -5.71 -28.38
C SER A 621 26.64 -7.08 -29.08
N ALA A 622 25.47 -7.71 -29.17
CA ALA A 622 25.21 -9.01 -29.77
C ALA A 622 24.46 -8.85 -31.09
#